data_AF-A0A420WD70-F1
#
_entry.id   AF-A0A420WD70-F1
#
_cell.length_a   1.000
_cell.length_b   1.000
_cell.length_c   1.000
_cell.angle_alpha   90.00
_cell.angle_beta   90.00
_cell.angle_gamma   90.00
#
_symmetry.space_group_name_H-M   'P 1'
#
loop_
_entity.id
_entity.type
_entity.pdbx_description
1 polymer ?
#
loop_
_entity_poly.entity_id
_entity_poly.type
_entity_poly.pdbx_seq_one_letter_code
_entity_poly.pdbx_strand_id
1 'polypeptide(L)'
;MPLLWCLWLAPSSSASDQVGPVWPSKFTACEVYIDDIRAAVSRRFPDDFQYPTVWAAQLYQESLCNPAARSPAGAGGIAQFMSATAGDISKQFGFDFDRFNARQAIDKGAYYQAKRTAPWRRRYRTPEQAHELGLCAYNAGMGNCLKAQKLCGDARLWKDIAPCQGRVTGRHAAETIQYIKRIKQFSNEISDASPWDIPTGWRQEITQSRRQALFSDLPVQRHFTGQSWCSFFPLWGGWATAGHCHDEIERAKQTHGFPPPFLDGLTPSYASEIDAAFYGVSFPKTSPRNIEAGEIVEIIGYPAGADGLAYRKGYAYLKRASGGETYAMGGYIVVFETGPRPTFEREPVVGGMSGSPGLDSHGQPICIVVNQNGQTDLTGDGRPDNSMDCVSLADAWEVLR
;
A
#
# COMPACT_ATOMS: atom_id res chain seq x y z
N MET A 1 -10.80 -39.61 57.66
CA MET A 1 -9.93 -38.93 56.68
C MET A 1 -10.63 -38.94 55.33
N PRO A 2 -11.30 -37.87 54.90
CA PRO A 2 -11.77 -37.76 53.53
C PRO A 2 -10.71 -37.03 52.68
N LEU A 3 -10.43 -37.59 51.50
CA LEU A 3 -9.54 -37.02 50.49
C LEU A 3 -10.17 -35.73 49.92
N LEU A 4 -9.44 -34.61 49.97
CA LEU A 4 -9.72 -33.42 49.18
C LEU A 4 -9.42 -33.71 47.70
N TRP A 5 -10.43 -33.61 46.85
CA TRP A 5 -10.25 -33.42 45.41
C TRP A 5 -9.97 -31.93 45.15
N CYS A 6 -8.73 -31.61 44.76
CA CYS A 6 -8.39 -30.31 44.21
C CYS A 6 -8.99 -30.18 42.80
N LEU A 7 -10.12 -29.47 42.69
CA LEU A 7 -10.62 -28.92 41.42
C LEU A 7 -9.62 -27.86 40.94
N TRP A 8 -8.82 -28.20 39.94
CA TRP A 8 -8.13 -27.21 39.10
C TRP A 8 -9.20 -26.49 38.27
N LEU A 9 -9.58 -25.29 38.72
CA LEU A 9 -10.27 -24.33 37.87
C LEU A 9 -9.28 -23.89 36.79
N ALA A 10 -9.48 -24.39 35.57
CA ALA A 10 -8.83 -23.83 34.39
C ALA A 10 -9.17 -22.32 34.32
N PRO A 11 -8.22 -21.44 33.99
CA PRO A 11 -8.57 -20.06 33.73
C PRO A 11 -9.54 -20.06 32.55
N SER A 12 -10.73 -19.54 32.79
CA SER A 12 -11.64 -19.13 31.74
C SER A 12 -10.88 -18.14 30.86
N SER A 13 -10.38 -18.62 29.72
CA SER A 13 -9.90 -17.76 28.65
C SER A 13 -11.11 -17.01 28.14
N SER A 14 -11.33 -15.81 28.67
CA SER A 14 -12.02 -14.77 27.93
C SER A 14 -11.33 -14.72 26.57
N ALA A 15 -12.08 -15.04 25.52
CA ALA A 15 -11.64 -14.84 24.16
C ALA A 15 -11.13 -13.40 24.08
N SER A 16 -9.80 -13.24 24.02
CA SER A 16 -9.23 -12.03 23.45
C SER A 16 -9.86 -11.97 22.06
N ASP A 17 -10.63 -10.94 21.78
CA ASP A 17 -11.06 -10.61 20.43
C ASP A 17 -9.80 -10.56 19.57
N GLN A 18 -9.53 -11.68 18.90
CA GLN A 18 -8.60 -11.73 17.79
C GLN A 18 -9.36 -11.03 16.68
N VAL A 19 -9.33 -9.69 16.72
CA VAL A 19 -9.70 -8.84 15.59
C VAL A 19 -8.68 -9.20 14.53
N GLY A 20 -9.02 -10.20 13.73
CA GLY A 20 -8.33 -10.50 12.49
C GLY A 20 -8.23 -9.19 11.69
N PRO A 21 -7.22 -9.05 10.85
CA PRO A 21 -6.99 -7.80 10.17
C PRO A 21 -8.23 -7.35 9.40
N VAL A 22 -8.83 -6.25 9.85
CA VAL A 22 -10.04 -5.69 9.25
C VAL A 22 -9.67 -5.18 7.87
N TRP A 23 -10.32 -5.72 6.84
CA TRP A 23 -10.09 -5.26 5.46
C TRP A 23 -10.52 -3.79 5.35
N PRO A 24 -9.87 -2.97 4.49
CA PRO A 24 -10.32 -1.61 4.26
C PRO A 24 -11.83 -1.58 3.93
N SER A 25 -12.56 -0.59 4.45
CA SER A 25 -14.04 -0.52 4.40
C SER A 25 -14.64 -0.71 3.01
N LYS A 26 -13.91 -0.32 1.97
CA LYS A 26 -14.35 -0.52 0.57
C LYS A 26 -14.45 -1.99 0.15
N PHE A 27 -13.81 -2.92 0.87
CA PHE A 27 -13.81 -4.36 0.60
C PHE A 27 -14.70 -5.16 1.56
N THR A 28 -15.44 -4.53 2.46
CA THR A 28 -16.32 -5.22 3.44
C THR A 28 -17.33 -6.16 2.76
N ALA A 29 -17.82 -5.82 1.57
CA ALA A 29 -18.70 -6.71 0.79
C ALA A 29 -18.03 -8.05 0.40
N CYS A 30 -16.72 -8.06 0.23
CA CYS A 30 -15.95 -9.27 -0.07
C CYS A 30 -15.60 -10.06 1.20
N GLU A 31 -15.39 -9.37 2.32
CA GLU A 31 -14.98 -9.96 3.60
C GLU A 31 -15.97 -11.02 4.08
N VAL A 32 -17.27 -10.81 3.85
CA VAL A 32 -18.35 -11.78 4.16
C VAL A 32 -18.13 -13.15 3.50
N TYR A 33 -17.38 -13.20 2.39
CA TYR A 33 -17.12 -14.42 1.63
C TYR A 33 -15.71 -14.98 1.84
N ILE A 34 -14.95 -14.49 2.82
CA ILE A 34 -13.52 -14.83 2.97
C ILE A 34 -13.27 -16.34 3.11
N ASP A 35 -14.14 -17.06 3.81
CA ASP A 35 -13.98 -18.51 4.00
C ASP A 35 -14.24 -19.28 2.70
N ASP A 36 -15.24 -18.88 1.92
CA ASP A 36 -15.50 -19.47 0.60
C ASP A 36 -14.36 -19.13 -0.38
N ILE A 37 -13.81 -17.93 -0.32
CA ILE A 37 -12.65 -17.50 -1.12
C ILE A 37 -11.41 -18.33 -0.77
N ARG A 38 -11.08 -18.49 0.51
CA ARG A 38 -9.96 -19.33 0.98
C ARG A 38 -10.13 -20.77 0.55
N ALA A 39 -11.33 -21.34 0.72
CA ALA A 39 -11.63 -22.70 0.32
C ALA A 39 -11.54 -22.91 -1.21
N ALA A 40 -12.01 -21.94 -2.00
CA ALA A 40 -11.91 -21.98 -3.45
C ALA A 40 -10.46 -21.89 -3.93
N VAL A 41 -9.66 -20.97 -3.38
CA VAL A 41 -8.25 -20.83 -3.72
C VAL A 41 -7.48 -22.09 -3.37
N SER A 42 -7.60 -22.58 -2.13
CA SER A 42 -6.98 -23.84 -1.67
C SER A 42 -7.29 -25.03 -2.58
N ARG A 43 -8.53 -25.12 -3.10
CA ARG A 43 -8.96 -26.23 -3.95
C ARG A 43 -8.58 -26.08 -5.42
N ARG A 44 -8.56 -24.85 -5.95
CA ARG A 44 -8.56 -24.59 -7.39
C ARG A 44 -7.28 -23.99 -7.90
N PHE A 45 -6.61 -23.16 -7.11
CA PHE A 45 -5.37 -22.53 -7.54
C PHE A 45 -4.20 -23.51 -7.40
N PRO A 46 -3.11 -23.32 -8.16
CA PRO A 46 -1.90 -24.10 -7.99
C PRO A 46 -1.31 -23.97 -6.57
N ASP A 47 -0.68 -25.02 -6.08
CA ASP A 47 -0.02 -25.04 -4.75
C ASP A 47 1.05 -23.94 -4.60
N ASP A 48 1.71 -23.56 -5.69
CA ASP A 48 2.70 -22.49 -5.77
C ASP A 48 2.07 -21.09 -5.99
N PHE A 49 0.74 -20.95 -5.87
CA PHE A 49 0.02 -19.69 -6.01
C PHE A 49 -1.27 -19.65 -5.16
N GLN A 50 -1.12 -19.73 -3.84
CA GLN A 50 -2.23 -19.81 -2.88
C GLN A 50 -2.53 -18.44 -2.25
N TYR A 51 -3.13 -17.52 -3.02
CA TYR A 51 -3.37 -16.13 -2.60
C TYR A 51 -4.87 -15.75 -2.58
N PRO A 52 -5.56 -15.88 -1.43
CA PRO A 52 -6.98 -15.51 -1.28
C PRO A 52 -7.27 -14.05 -1.65
N THR A 53 -6.38 -13.12 -1.31
CA THR A 53 -6.60 -11.69 -1.60
C THR A 53 -6.58 -11.39 -3.09
N VAL A 54 -5.81 -12.15 -3.89
CA VAL A 54 -5.81 -12.03 -5.35
C VAL A 54 -7.17 -12.43 -5.92
N TRP A 55 -7.76 -13.51 -5.42
CA TRP A 55 -9.09 -13.92 -5.84
C TRP A 55 -10.18 -12.97 -5.36
N ALA A 56 -10.09 -12.48 -4.12
CA ALA A 56 -10.99 -11.46 -3.59
C ALA A 56 -10.92 -10.15 -4.40
N ALA A 57 -9.72 -9.68 -4.74
CA ALA A 57 -9.50 -8.50 -5.58
C ALA A 57 -10.09 -8.67 -6.98
N GLN A 58 -10.00 -9.87 -7.55
CA GLN A 58 -10.64 -10.20 -8.82
C GLN A 58 -12.17 -10.15 -8.72
N LEU A 59 -12.77 -10.78 -7.71
CA LEU A 59 -14.22 -10.73 -7.47
C LEU A 59 -14.73 -9.30 -7.22
N TYR A 60 -13.93 -8.49 -6.53
CA TYR A 60 -14.20 -7.07 -6.33
C TYR A 60 -14.17 -6.31 -7.66
N GLN A 61 -13.16 -6.55 -8.51
CA GLN A 61 -13.08 -5.94 -9.83
C GLN A 61 -14.24 -6.37 -10.76
N GLU A 62 -14.72 -7.61 -10.63
CA GLU A 62 -15.84 -8.11 -11.44
C GLU A 62 -17.19 -7.53 -11.02
N SER A 63 -17.47 -7.47 -9.71
CA SER A 63 -18.84 -7.18 -9.24
C SER A 63 -18.93 -6.33 -7.98
N LEU A 64 -17.81 -5.82 -7.45
CA LEU A 64 -17.71 -5.28 -6.09
C LEU A 64 -18.17 -6.32 -5.05
N CYS A 65 -17.90 -7.60 -5.32
CA CYS A 65 -18.37 -8.74 -4.54
C CYS A 65 -19.90 -8.84 -4.39
N ASN A 66 -20.66 -8.33 -5.37
CA ASN A 66 -22.12 -8.42 -5.39
C ASN A 66 -22.60 -9.69 -6.12
N PRO A 67 -23.20 -10.68 -5.43
CA PRO A 67 -23.70 -11.90 -6.06
C PRO A 67 -24.89 -11.67 -6.99
N ALA A 68 -25.60 -10.55 -6.88
CA ALA A 68 -26.73 -10.20 -7.74
C ALA A 68 -26.33 -9.37 -8.97
N ALA A 69 -25.03 -9.06 -9.14
CA ALA A 69 -24.54 -8.20 -10.22
C ALA A 69 -24.92 -8.74 -11.60
N ARG A 70 -25.32 -7.83 -12.50
CA ARG A 70 -25.68 -8.13 -13.90
C ARG A 70 -25.06 -7.08 -14.81
N SER A 71 -24.35 -7.50 -15.84
CA SER A 71 -23.81 -6.59 -16.84
C SER A 71 -24.75 -6.46 -18.05
N PRO A 72 -24.72 -5.32 -18.77
CA PRO A 72 -25.43 -5.17 -20.05
C PRO A 72 -25.00 -6.20 -21.11
N ALA A 73 -23.76 -6.70 -21.02
CA ALA A 73 -23.26 -7.76 -21.90
C ALA A 73 -23.78 -9.16 -21.55
N GLY A 74 -24.52 -9.31 -20.45
CA GLY A 74 -25.11 -10.57 -20.02
C GLY A 74 -24.27 -11.39 -19.05
N ALA A 75 -23.18 -10.84 -18.53
CA ALA A 75 -22.44 -11.42 -17.42
C ALA A 75 -23.24 -11.31 -16.11
N GLY A 76 -23.07 -12.26 -15.19
CA GLY A 76 -23.87 -12.30 -13.98
C GLY A 76 -23.17 -12.98 -12.82
N GLY A 77 -23.51 -12.55 -11.60
CA GLY A 77 -22.97 -13.10 -10.37
C GLY A 77 -21.73 -12.40 -9.86
N ILE A 78 -21.25 -12.86 -8.71
CA ILE A 78 -20.08 -12.30 -8.02
C ILE A 78 -18.79 -12.40 -8.88
N ALA A 79 -18.70 -13.42 -9.73
CA ALA A 79 -17.59 -13.67 -10.65
C ALA A 79 -17.93 -13.31 -12.12
N GLN A 80 -19.04 -12.61 -12.37
CA GLN A 80 -19.45 -12.14 -13.71
C GLN A 80 -19.35 -13.20 -14.83
N PHE A 81 -19.92 -14.38 -14.60
CA PHE A 81 -19.98 -15.40 -15.64
C PHE A 81 -20.88 -14.99 -16.80
N MET A 82 -20.37 -15.06 -18.02
CA MET A 82 -21.19 -15.17 -19.22
C MET A 82 -21.99 -16.48 -19.19
N SER A 83 -23.24 -16.48 -19.63
CA SER A 83 -24.10 -17.68 -19.62
C SER A 83 -23.49 -18.87 -20.36
N ALA A 84 -22.84 -18.61 -21.50
CA ALA A 84 -22.14 -19.65 -22.27
C ALA A 84 -20.98 -20.27 -21.48
N THR A 85 -20.17 -19.43 -20.81
CA THR A 85 -19.06 -19.89 -19.97
C THR A 85 -19.55 -20.75 -18.80
N ALA A 86 -20.65 -20.36 -18.16
CA ALA A 86 -21.27 -21.15 -17.10
C ALA A 86 -21.70 -22.53 -17.63
N GLY A 87 -22.39 -22.58 -18.77
CA GLY A 87 -22.80 -23.83 -19.41
C GLY A 87 -21.62 -24.74 -19.78
N ASP A 88 -20.52 -24.19 -20.28
CA ASP A 88 -19.32 -24.96 -20.60
C ASP A 88 -18.65 -25.55 -19.34
N ILE A 89 -18.65 -24.81 -18.23
CA ILE A 89 -18.15 -25.30 -16.94
C ILE A 89 -19.08 -26.39 -16.40
N SER A 90 -20.40 -26.18 -16.44
CA SER A 90 -21.39 -27.16 -16.00
C SER A 90 -21.24 -28.51 -16.71
N LYS A 91 -21.06 -28.50 -18.04
CA LYS A 91 -20.76 -29.71 -18.82
C LYS A 91 -19.49 -30.43 -18.35
N GLN A 92 -18.44 -29.70 -17.99
CA GLN A 92 -17.19 -30.29 -17.50
C GLN A 92 -17.33 -30.91 -16.12
N PHE A 93 -18.22 -30.40 -15.27
CA PHE A 93 -18.48 -30.91 -13.93
C PHE A 93 -19.61 -31.94 -13.89
N GLY A 94 -20.39 -32.10 -14.97
CA GLY A 94 -21.53 -33.02 -15.03
C GLY A 94 -22.76 -32.52 -14.27
N PHE A 95 -22.81 -31.25 -13.85
CA PHE A 95 -23.96 -30.65 -13.18
C PHE A 95 -24.00 -29.13 -13.39
N ASP A 96 -25.20 -28.56 -13.35
CA ASP A 96 -25.41 -27.11 -13.45
C ASP A 96 -25.10 -26.41 -12.13
N PHE A 97 -24.48 -25.23 -12.21
CA PHE A 97 -24.26 -24.37 -11.05
C PHE A 97 -24.96 -23.03 -11.27
N ASP A 98 -25.44 -22.43 -10.19
CA ASP A 98 -26.06 -21.11 -10.24
C ASP A 98 -24.97 -20.03 -10.14
N ARG A 99 -24.79 -19.26 -11.22
CA ARG A 99 -23.85 -18.14 -11.25
C ARG A 99 -24.22 -17.00 -10.27
N PHE A 100 -25.47 -16.91 -9.82
CA PHE A 100 -25.91 -15.93 -8.80
C PHE A 100 -25.80 -16.47 -7.37
N ASN A 101 -25.53 -17.77 -7.18
CA ASN A 101 -25.18 -18.31 -5.89
C ASN A 101 -23.70 -18.00 -5.59
N ALA A 102 -23.45 -17.11 -4.63
CA ALA A 102 -22.10 -16.62 -4.31
C ALA A 102 -21.08 -17.75 -4.13
N ARG A 103 -21.38 -18.72 -3.26
CA ARG A 103 -20.49 -19.84 -2.95
C ARG A 103 -20.13 -20.68 -4.17
N GLN A 104 -21.12 -21.04 -4.99
CA GLN A 104 -20.88 -21.79 -6.23
C GLN A 104 -20.08 -20.97 -7.23
N ALA A 105 -20.43 -19.70 -7.42
CA ALA A 105 -19.76 -18.80 -8.35
C ALA A 105 -18.31 -18.50 -7.94
N ILE A 106 -18.01 -18.39 -6.64
CA ILE A 106 -16.64 -18.23 -6.10
C ILE A 106 -15.80 -19.47 -6.43
N ASP A 107 -16.29 -20.69 -6.16
CA ASP A 107 -15.57 -21.94 -6.48
C ASP A 107 -15.35 -22.11 -7.99
N LYS A 108 -16.41 -21.92 -8.79
CA LYS A 108 -16.32 -22.08 -10.25
C LYS A 108 -15.50 -20.96 -10.88
N GLY A 109 -15.54 -19.76 -10.32
CA GLY A 109 -14.74 -18.62 -10.77
C GLY A 109 -13.26 -18.90 -10.59
N ALA A 110 -12.88 -19.39 -9.40
CA ALA A 110 -11.50 -19.79 -9.11
C ALA A 110 -11.04 -20.93 -10.02
N TYR A 111 -11.89 -21.94 -10.25
CA TYR A 111 -11.62 -23.00 -11.24
C TYR A 111 -11.36 -22.43 -12.63
N TYR A 112 -12.22 -21.53 -13.10
CA TYR A 112 -12.11 -20.94 -14.42
C TYR A 112 -10.84 -20.08 -14.55
N GLN A 113 -10.50 -19.28 -13.52
CA GLN A 113 -9.25 -18.52 -13.47
C GLN A 113 -8.01 -19.44 -13.52
N ALA A 114 -7.99 -20.52 -12.73
CA ALA A 114 -6.90 -21.50 -12.77
C ALA A 114 -6.78 -22.17 -14.15
N LYS A 115 -7.91 -22.53 -14.77
CA LYS A 115 -7.96 -23.07 -16.14
C LYS A 115 -7.42 -22.08 -17.17
N ARG A 116 -7.71 -20.78 -17.03
CA ARG A 116 -7.18 -19.72 -17.90
C ARG A 116 -5.69 -19.47 -17.69
N THR A 117 -5.20 -19.68 -16.48
CA THR A 117 -3.78 -19.55 -16.12
C THR A 117 -2.91 -20.72 -16.58
N ALA A 118 -3.44 -21.95 -16.54
CA ALA A 118 -2.66 -23.17 -16.75
C ALA A 118 -1.83 -23.21 -18.06
N PRO A 119 -2.34 -22.78 -19.23
CA PRO A 119 -1.53 -22.76 -20.46
C PRO A 119 -0.31 -21.83 -20.39
N TRP A 120 -0.37 -20.77 -19.60
CA TRP A 120 0.68 -19.75 -19.47
C TRP A 120 1.81 -20.14 -18.53
N ARG A 121 1.60 -21.16 -17.67
CA ARG A 121 2.64 -21.67 -16.76
C ARG A 121 3.81 -22.32 -17.50
N ARG A 122 3.60 -22.70 -18.76
CA ARG A 122 4.65 -23.23 -19.64
C ARG A 122 5.50 -22.06 -20.14
N ARG A 123 6.84 -22.19 -20.15
CA ARG A 123 7.87 -21.19 -20.53
C ARG A 123 8.44 -20.32 -19.39
N TYR A 124 9.04 -20.94 -18.37
CA TYR A 124 9.87 -20.26 -17.34
C TYR A 124 9.22 -18.98 -16.77
N ARG A 125 7.91 -19.00 -16.57
CA ARG A 125 7.19 -17.92 -15.89
C ARG A 125 7.10 -18.27 -14.42
N THR A 126 7.25 -17.27 -13.57
CA THR A 126 6.85 -17.43 -12.17
C THR A 126 5.32 -17.59 -12.10
N PRO A 127 4.78 -18.15 -11.00
CA PRO A 127 3.34 -18.31 -10.85
C PRO A 127 2.58 -16.98 -11.00
N GLU A 128 3.14 -15.87 -10.53
CA GLU A 128 2.56 -14.52 -10.69
C GLU A 128 2.46 -14.11 -12.15
N GLN A 129 3.54 -14.29 -12.90
CA GLN A 129 3.62 -13.91 -14.31
C GLN A 129 2.65 -14.72 -15.17
N ALA A 130 2.44 -16.00 -14.83
CA ALA A 130 1.44 -16.82 -15.48
C ALA A 130 0.02 -16.35 -15.11
N HIS A 131 -0.21 -15.99 -13.86
CA HIS A 131 -1.52 -15.51 -13.39
C HIS A 131 -1.93 -14.20 -14.07
N GLU A 132 -1.01 -13.25 -14.30
CA GLU A 132 -1.29 -12.02 -15.07
C GLU A 132 -1.84 -12.31 -16.47
N LEU A 133 -1.26 -13.29 -17.16
CA LEU A 133 -1.77 -13.73 -18.48
C LEU A 133 -3.08 -14.51 -18.36
N GLY A 134 -3.28 -15.22 -17.25
CA GLY A 134 -4.55 -15.81 -16.87
C GLY A 134 -5.66 -14.75 -16.72
N LEU A 135 -5.37 -13.63 -16.06
CA LEU A 135 -6.29 -12.49 -15.92
C LEU A 135 -6.64 -11.86 -17.27
N CYS A 136 -5.65 -11.69 -18.17
CA CYS A 136 -5.93 -11.28 -19.55
C CYS A 136 -6.91 -12.27 -20.21
N ALA A 137 -6.64 -13.57 -20.10
CA ALA A 137 -7.44 -14.60 -20.72
C ALA A 137 -8.84 -14.75 -20.09
N TYR A 138 -9.02 -14.35 -18.84
CA TYR A 138 -10.30 -14.28 -18.15
C TYR A 138 -11.15 -13.13 -18.72
N ASN A 139 -10.59 -11.92 -18.77
CA ASN A 139 -11.29 -10.71 -19.19
C ASN A 139 -11.46 -10.59 -20.72
N ALA A 140 -10.37 -10.75 -21.48
CA ALA A 140 -10.37 -10.55 -22.94
C ALA A 140 -10.52 -11.84 -23.75
N GLY A 141 -10.46 -13.00 -23.09
CA GLY A 141 -10.43 -14.31 -23.74
C GLY A 141 -9.04 -14.74 -24.21
N MET A 142 -8.72 -16.02 -24.01
CA MET A 142 -7.43 -16.64 -24.33
C MET A 142 -6.92 -16.34 -25.76
N GLY A 143 -7.81 -16.41 -26.75
CA GLY A 143 -7.44 -16.20 -28.15
C GLY A 143 -6.96 -14.79 -28.45
N ASN A 144 -7.54 -13.78 -27.80
CA ASN A 144 -7.12 -12.38 -27.97
C ASN A 144 -5.76 -12.13 -27.33
N CYS A 145 -5.52 -12.66 -26.12
CA CYS A 145 -4.22 -12.57 -25.46
C CYS A 145 -3.10 -13.27 -26.25
N LEU A 146 -3.38 -14.44 -26.85
CA LEU A 146 -2.42 -15.12 -27.73
C LEU A 146 -2.13 -14.34 -29.03
N LYS A 147 -3.15 -13.71 -29.62
CA LYS A 147 -2.95 -12.82 -30.79
C LYS A 147 -2.08 -11.62 -30.43
N ALA A 148 -2.33 -10.98 -29.28
CA ALA A 148 -1.54 -9.84 -28.83
C ALA A 148 -0.09 -10.25 -28.56
N GLN A 149 0.14 -11.41 -27.94
CA GLN A 149 1.48 -11.96 -27.76
C GLN A 149 2.23 -12.11 -29.08
N LYS A 150 1.60 -12.70 -30.10
CA LYS A 150 2.22 -12.84 -31.43
C LYS A 150 2.55 -11.49 -32.06
N LEU A 151 1.66 -10.50 -31.95
CA LEU A 151 1.88 -9.15 -32.48
C LEU A 151 3.01 -8.40 -31.77
N CYS A 152 3.31 -8.78 -30.52
CA CYS A 152 4.42 -8.26 -29.72
C CYS A 152 5.66 -9.17 -29.81
N GLY A 153 5.86 -9.86 -30.93
CA GLY A 153 7.07 -10.65 -31.18
C GLY A 153 7.21 -11.85 -30.24
N ASP A 154 6.09 -12.51 -29.91
CA ASP A 154 6.02 -13.61 -28.95
C ASP A 154 6.54 -13.23 -27.55
N ALA A 155 6.34 -11.96 -27.16
CA ALA A 155 6.70 -11.44 -25.86
C ALA A 155 6.29 -12.38 -24.71
N ARG A 156 7.16 -12.49 -23.71
CA ARG A 156 7.00 -13.47 -22.63
C ARG A 156 6.02 -12.98 -21.56
N LEU A 157 6.15 -11.73 -21.14
CA LEU A 157 5.48 -11.15 -19.98
C LEU A 157 4.30 -10.29 -20.37
N TRP A 158 3.30 -10.20 -19.48
CA TRP A 158 2.12 -9.36 -19.71
C TRP A 158 2.49 -7.91 -19.98
N LYS A 159 3.41 -7.32 -19.21
CA LYS A 159 3.85 -5.93 -19.42
C LYS A 159 4.32 -5.63 -20.86
N ASP A 160 4.92 -6.62 -21.51
CA ASP A 160 5.46 -6.50 -22.87
C ASP A 160 4.39 -6.84 -23.93
N ILE A 161 3.37 -7.62 -23.56
CA ILE A 161 2.24 -7.98 -24.43
C ILE A 161 1.15 -6.89 -24.42
N ALA A 162 0.92 -6.26 -23.28
CA ALA A 162 -0.16 -5.29 -23.04
C ALA A 162 -0.23 -4.17 -24.10
N PRO A 163 0.89 -3.56 -24.56
CA PRO A 163 0.84 -2.54 -25.60
C PRO A 163 0.25 -3.03 -26.93
N CYS A 164 0.38 -4.31 -27.27
CA CYS A 164 -0.20 -4.88 -28.49
C CYS A 164 -1.69 -5.20 -28.39
N GLN A 165 -2.28 -5.18 -27.20
CA GLN A 165 -3.69 -5.53 -27.01
C GLN A 165 -4.61 -4.58 -27.80
N GLY A 166 -4.25 -3.30 -27.92
CA GLY A 166 -4.98 -2.30 -28.71
C GLY A 166 -5.12 -2.68 -30.19
N ARG A 167 -4.15 -3.43 -30.74
CA ARG A 167 -4.18 -3.93 -32.13
C ARG A 167 -5.11 -5.14 -32.32
N VAL A 168 -5.58 -5.76 -31.23
CA VAL A 168 -6.44 -6.95 -31.25
C VAL A 168 -7.87 -6.61 -30.86
N THR A 169 -8.08 -5.88 -29.77
CA THR A 169 -9.42 -5.58 -29.22
C THR A 169 -9.80 -4.10 -29.32
N GLY A 170 -8.99 -3.28 -29.99
CA GLY A 170 -9.26 -1.86 -30.19
C GLY A 170 -9.44 -1.13 -28.87
N ARG A 171 -10.51 -0.34 -28.75
CA ARG A 171 -10.85 0.42 -27.53
C ARG A 171 -11.00 -0.44 -26.27
N HIS A 172 -11.39 -1.71 -26.42
CA HIS A 172 -11.57 -2.63 -25.29
C HIS A 172 -10.25 -3.08 -24.65
N ALA A 173 -9.10 -2.82 -25.30
CA ALA A 173 -7.79 -3.11 -24.71
C ALA A 173 -7.54 -2.33 -23.41
N ALA A 174 -8.02 -1.08 -23.34
CA ALA A 174 -7.87 -0.25 -22.14
C ALA A 174 -8.55 -0.89 -20.93
N GLU A 175 -9.70 -1.54 -21.13
CA GLU A 175 -10.43 -2.25 -20.09
C GLU A 175 -9.60 -3.42 -19.54
N THR A 176 -9.02 -4.26 -20.39
CA THR A 176 -8.18 -5.40 -19.97
C THR A 176 -6.90 -4.96 -19.26
N ILE A 177 -6.24 -3.91 -19.76
CA ILE A 177 -5.02 -3.38 -19.16
C ILE A 177 -5.34 -2.80 -17.77
N GLN A 178 -6.42 -2.03 -17.65
CA GLN A 178 -6.85 -1.52 -16.35
C GLN A 178 -7.33 -2.62 -15.42
N TYR A 179 -8.00 -3.65 -15.92
CA TYR A 179 -8.48 -4.79 -15.14
C TYR A 179 -7.34 -5.45 -14.36
N ILE A 180 -6.22 -5.78 -15.04
CA ILE A 180 -5.06 -6.41 -14.38
C ILE A 180 -4.39 -5.44 -13.41
N LYS A 181 -4.22 -4.16 -13.80
CA LYS A 181 -3.65 -3.13 -12.94
C LYS A 181 -4.46 -2.96 -11.64
N ARG A 182 -5.78 -2.91 -11.74
CA ARG A 182 -6.70 -2.76 -10.60
C ARG A 182 -6.68 -3.98 -9.69
N ILE A 183 -6.66 -5.19 -10.23
CA ILE A 183 -6.56 -6.41 -9.39
C ILE A 183 -5.27 -6.41 -8.59
N LYS A 184 -4.12 -6.08 -9.20
CA LYS A 184 -2.85 -5.96 -8.49
C LYS A 184 -2.95 -4.91 -7.37
N GLN A 185 -3.48 -3.73 -7.69
CA GLN A 185 -3.69 -2.66 -6.72
C GLN A 185 -4.61 -3.10 -5.56
N PHE A 186 -5.80 -3.62 -5.85
CA PHE A 186 -6.76 -4.07 -4.83
C PHE A 186 -6.20 -5.21 -4.00
N SER A 187 -5.45 -6.15 -4.60
CA SER A 187 -4.78 -7.21 -3.84
C SER A 187 -3.82 -6.59 -2.81
N ASN A 188 -3.03 -5.59 -3.21
CA ASN A 188 -2.11 -4.90 -2.30
C ASN A 188 -2.84 -4.17 -1.18
N GLU A 189 -3.91 -3.44 -1.50
CA GLU A 189 -4.70 -2.72 -0.50
C GLU A 189 -5.39 -3.67 0.51
N ILE A 190 -5.89 -4.83 0.05
CA ILE A 190 -6.41 -5.87 0.96
C ILE A 190 -5.27 -6.46 1.81
N SER A 191 -4.08 -6.64 1.20
CA SER A 191 -2.92 -7.18 1.90
C SER A 191 -2.32 -6.23 2.94
N ASP A 192 -2.55 -4.93 2.86
CA ASP A 192 -2.16 -4.00 3.93
C ASP A 192 -2.83 -4.40 5.27
N ALA A 193 -4.03 -4.99 5.21
CA ALA A 193 -4.64 -5.67 6.34
C ALA A 193 -4.02 -7.06 6.57
N SER A 194 -3.89 -7.90 5.53
CA SER A 194 -3.32 -9.27 5.63
C SER A 194 -1.94 -9.40 4.96
N PRO A 195 -0.81 -9.11 5.66
CA PRO A 195 0.50 -8.81 5.04
C PRO A 195 1.21 -9.97 4.32
N TRP A 196 0.64 -11.17 4.31
CA TRP A 196 1.23 -12.39 3.72
C TRP A 196 0.50 -12.88 2.46
N ASP A 197 -0.60 -12.23 2.07
CA ASP A 197 -1.55 -12.87 1.17
C ASP A 197 -1.48 -12.37 -0.28
N ILE A 198 -0.42 -11.65 -0.67
CA ILE A 198 -0.17 -11.31 -2.09
C ILE A 198 1.17 -11.81 -2.60
N PRO A 199 1.28 -12.03 -3.92
CA PRO A 199 2.56 -12.41 -4.49
C PRO A 199 3.63 -11.34 -4.37
N THR A 200 4.83 -11.74 -3.94
CA THR A 200 5.97 -10.83 -3.68
C THR A 200 6.33 -9.97 -4.89
N GLY A 201 6.31 -10.54 -6.09
CA GLY A 201 6.62 -9.80 -7.33
C GLY A 201 5.61 -8.68 -7.62
N TRP A 202 4.33 -8.89 -7.34
CA TRP A 202 3.30 -7.86 -7.52
C TRP A 202 3.45 -6.74 -6.50
N ARG A 203 3.73 -7.08 -5.23
CA ARG A 203 4.03 -6.09 -4.20
C ARG A 203 5.22 -5.23 -4.61
N GLN A 204 6.33 -5.86 -4.98
CA GLN A 204 7.55 -5.15 -5.40
C GLN A 204 7.30 -4.21 -6.57
N GLU A 205 6.53 -4.64 -7.58
CA GLU A 205 6.20 -3.81 -8.73
C GLU A 205 5.30 -2.61 -8.36
N ILE A 206 4.28 -2.82 -7.52
CA ILE A 206 3.40 -1.75 -7.05
C ILE A 206 4.20 -0.76 -6.21
N THR A 207 4.98 -1.23 -5.24
CA THR A 207 5.81 -0.35 -4.43
C THR A 207 6.83 0.38 -5.30
N GLN A 208 7.50 -0.28 -6.25
CA GLN A 208 8.44 0.38 -7.16
C GLN A 208 7.76 1.46 -8.00
N SER A 209 6.56 1.18 -8.52
CA SER A 209 5.77 2.16 -9.29
C SER A 209 5.34 3.34 -8.44
N ARG A 210 4.89 3.08 -7.20
CA ARG A 210 4.51 4.12 -6.23
C ARG A 210 5.70 4.98 -5.85
N ARG A 211 6.86 4.37 -5.55
CA ARG A 211 8.12 5.05 -5.30
C ARG A 211 8.54 5.94 -6.46
N GLN A 212 8.51 5.42 -7.68
CA GLN A 212 8.89 6.19 -8.86
C GLN A 212 7.98 7.40 -9.07
N ALA A 213 6.66 7.25 -8.87
CA ALA A 213 5.73 8.36 -8.93
C ALA A 213 6.03 9.40 -7.84
N LEU A 214 6.12 8.98 -6.57
CA LEU A 214 6.39 9.89 -5.45
C LEU A 214 7.72 10.64 -5.59
N PHE A 215 8.79 9.95 -6.01
CA PHE A 215 10.11 10.56 -6.20
C PHE A 215 10.14 11.53 -7.39
N SER A 216 9.26 11.33 -8.38
CA SER A 216 9.12 12.23 -9.52
C SER A 216 8.26 13.45 -9.18
N ASP A 217 7.18 13.25 -8.42
CA ASP A 217 6.17 14.27 -8.16
C ASP A 217 6.59 15.25 -7.05
N LEU A 218 7.38 14.78 -6.09
CA LEU A 218 7.86 15.59 -4.97
C LEU A 218 9.39 15.57 -4.89
N PRO A 219 10.09 16.57 -5.44
CA PRO A 219 11.55 16.60 -5.50
C PRO A 219 12.15 16.98 -4.14
N VAL A 220 12.19 16.01 -3.23
CA VAL A 220 12.85 16.14 -1.93
C VAL A 220 14.35 16.29 -2.14
N GLN A 221 14.94 17.27 -1.47
CA GLN A 221 16.38 17.51 -1.47
C GLN A 221 16.98 17.22 -0.10
N ARG A 222 18.28 16.94 -0.06
CA ARG A 222 19.05 16.87 1.18
C ARG A 222 20.15 17.89 1.19
N HIS A 223 20.50 18.36 2.39
CA HIS A 223 21.67 19.20 2.61
C HIS A 223 22.33 18.83 3.93
N PHE A 224 23.66 18.88 3.99
CA PHE A 224 24.39 18.69 5.23
C PHE A 224 24.40 20.03 5.98
N THR A 225 23.75 20.07 7.14
CA THR A 225 23.56 21.30 7.94
C THR A 225 24.79 21.68 8.74
N GLY A 226 25.90 20.93 8.64
CA GLY A 226 27.09 21.10 9.47
C GLY A 226 27.11 20.21 10.72
N GLN A 227 25.99 19.58 11.06
CA GLN A 227 25.89 18.58 12.13
C GLN A 227 25.34 17.26 11.60
N SER A 228 24.24 17.35 10.84
CA SER A 228 23.53 16.20 10.34
C SER A 228 23.11 16.39 8.87
N TRP A 229 22.64 15.32 8.25
CA TRP A 229 21.91 15.43 7.01
C TRP A 229 20.45 15.77 7.33
N CYS A 230 19.91 16.77 6.66
CA CYS A 230 18.49 17.12 6.72
C CYS A 230 17.86 17.06 5.34
N SER A 231 16.57 16.75 5.33
CA SER A 231 15.72 16.70 4.15
C SER A 231 14.87 17.97 4.05
N PHE A 232 14.57 18.38 2.82
CA PHE A 232 13.81 19.57 2.47
C PHE A 232 12.87 19.22 1.33
N PHE A 233 11.64 19.69 1.35
CA PHE A 233 10.69 19.42 0.28
C PHE A 233 9.90 20.66 -0.13
N PRO A 234 9.48 20.76 -1.40
CA PRO A 234 8.64 21.86 -1.84
C PRO A 234 7.28 21.81 -1.17
N LEU A 235 6.81 22.95 -0.66
CA LEU A 235 5.49 23.07 -0.07
C LEU A 235 5.01 24.52 -0.17
N TRP A 236 3.73 24.70 -0.55
CA TRP A 236 3.06 26.01 -0.57
C TRP A 236 3.85 27.13 -1.30
N GLY A 237 4.52 26.77 -2.40
CA GLY A 237 5.32 27.70 -3.22
C GLY A 237 6.75 27.97 -2.72
N GLY A 238 7.12 27.42 -1.56
CA GLY A 238 8.46 27.50 -1.00
C GLY A 238 8.99 26.13 -0.58
N TRP A 239 9.73 26.07 0.54
CA TRP A 239 10.32 24.85 1.08
C TRP A 239 9.92 24.61 2.53
N ALA A 240 9.84 23.35 2.93
CA ALA A 240 9.62 22.93 4.31
C ALA A 240 10.73 21.98 4.79
N THR A 241 11.03 22.02 6.08
CA THR A 241 11.95 21.11 6.79
C THR A 241 11.61 21.09 8.30
N ALA A 242 12.31 20.27 9.08
CA ALA A 242 12.16 20.26 10.53
C ALA A 242 12.76 21.54 11.14
N GLY A 243 12.19 22.01 12.24
CA GLY A 243 12.65 23.17 12.99
C GLY A 243 14.09 23.04 13.45
N HIS A 244 14.47 21.90 14.03
CA HIS A 244 15.84 21.68 14.47
C HIS A 244 16.85 21.66 13.31
N CYS A 245 16.42 21.27 12.10
CA CYS A 245 17.26 21.37 10.89
C CYS A 245 17.55 22.84 10.53
N HIS A 246 16.57 23.74 10.72
CA HIS A 246 16.82 25.19 10.61
C HIS A 246 17.78 25.67 11.69
N ASP A 247 17.59 25.26 12.95
CA ASP A 247 18.49 25.66 14.03
C ASP A 247 19.94 25.20 13.77
N GLU A 248 20.14 24.02 13.19
CA GLU A 248 21.47 23.55 12.76
C GLU A 248 22.08 24.43 11.66
N ILE A 249 21.29 24.85 10.67
CA ILE A 249 21.74 25.78 9.63
C ILE A 249 22.15 27.12 10.23
N GLU A 250 21.35 27.70 11.13
CA GLU A 250 21.68 28.98 11.77
C GLU A 250 22.95 28.90 12.61
N ARG A 251 23.17 27.78 13.31
CA ARG A 251 24.45 27.51 14.00
C ARG A 251 25.61 27.39 13.01
N ALA A 252 25.41 26.71 11.88
CA ALA A 252 26.46 26.50 10.88
C ALA A 252 26.80 27.76 10.07
N LYS A 253 25.87 28.71 9.88
CA LYS A 253 26.17 30.03 9.30
C LYS A 253 27.26 30.78 10.08
N GLN A 254 27.30 30.57 11.39
CA GLN A 254 28.26 31.24 12.27
C GLN A 254 29.66 30.61 12.20
N THR A 255 29.78 29.36 11.73
CA THR A 255 31.03 28.58 11.79
C THR A 255 31.59 28.19 10.42
N HIS A 256 30.75 27.84 9.45
CA HIS A 256 31.18 27.27 8.17
C HIS A 256 30.42 27.80 6.92
N GLY A 257 29.31 28.53 7.07
CA GLY A 257 28.79 29.41 6.02
C GLY A 257 28.10 28.78 4.81
N PHE A 258 27.53 27.57 4.91
CA PHE A 258 26.88 26.92 3.76
C PHE A 258 25.38 26.62 4.01
N PRO A 259 24.48 27.63 3.98
CA PRO A 259 23.05 27.34 3.88
C PRO A 259 22.77 26.58 2.57
N PRO A 260 21.67 25.79 2.50
CA PRO A 260 21.32 25.10 1.27
C PRO A 260 21.12 26.11 0.13
N PRO A 261 21.79 25.97 -1.04
CA PRO A 261 21.73 26.97 -2.11
C PRO A 261 20.30 27.24 -2.64
N PHE A 262 19.42 26.25 -2.57
CA PHE A 262 18.02 26.35 -2.99
C PHE A 262 17.14 27.15 -2.01
N LEU A 263 17.68 27.53 -0.85
CA LEU A 263 17.03 28.43 0.12
C LEU A 263 17.54 29.87 0.05
N ASP A 264 18.49 30.16 -0.86
CA ASP A 264 19.10 31.48 -0.94
C ASP A 264 18.04 32.58 -1.20
N GLY A 265 18.15 33.67 -0.44
CA GLY A 265 17.19 34.78 -0.48
C GLY A 265 15.79 34.50 0.11
N LEU A 266 15.50 33.29 0.59
CA LEU A 266 14.20 32.97 1.20
C LEU A 266 14.18 33.27 2.70
N THR A 267 13.16 33.99 3.16
CA THR A 267 12.93 34.25 4.59
C THR A 267 12.31 33.02 5.26
N PRO A 268 12.82 32.58 6.41
CA PRO A 268 12.21 31.50 7.18
C PRO A 268 11.00 31.97 7.99
N SER A 269 9.98 31.11 8.08
CA SER A 269 8.92 31.12 9.10
C SER A 269 9.19 29.96 10.05
N TYR A 270 9.48 30.28 11.32
CA TYR A 270 9.89 29.33 12.36
C TYR A 270 9.52 29.87 13.74
N ALA A 271 9.19 28.98 14.67
CA ALA A 271 8.87 29.30 16.06
C ALA A 271 9.33 28.16 16.98
N SER A 272 9.79 28.49 18.18
CA SER A 272 10.27 27.52 19.18
C SER A 272 9.20 26.55 19.69
N GLU A 273 7.94 26.84 19.42
CA GLU A 273 6.77 26.11 19.89
C GLU A 273 6.58 24.80 19.11
N ILE A 274 7.09 24.73 17.88
CA ILE A 274 6.86 23.61 16.95
C ILE A 274 8.12 23.28 16.14
N ASP A 275 8.39 21.98 15.97
CA ASP A 275 9.56 21.51 15.22
C ASP A 275 9.30 21.54 13.70
N ALA A 276 9.06 22.72 13.15
CA ALA A 276 8.81 22.93 11.73
C ALA A 276 9.34 24.28 11.26
N ALA A 277 10.05 24.30 10.14
CA ALA A 277 10.54 25.52 9.49
C ALA A 277 10.13 25.56 8.02
N PHE A 278 9.72 26.74 7.57
CA PHE A 278 9.30 26.98 6.18
C PHE A 278 10.09 28.12 5.58
N TYR A 279 10.43 28.07 4.30
CA TYR A 279 11.21 29.11 3.62
C TYR A 279 10.46 29.60 2.39
N GLY A 280 10.14 30.90 2.36
CA GLY A 280 9.48 31.53 1.21
C GLY A 280 8.08 30.98 0.89
N VAL A 281 7.40 30.39 1.87
CA VAL A 281 6.08 29.77 1.66
C VAL A 281 4.95 30.80 1.67
N SER A 282 3.87 30.50 0.96
CA SER A 282 2.59 31.20 1.03
C SER A 282 1.56 30.31 1.71
N PHE A 283 1.39 30.46 3.04
CA PHE A 283 0.47 29.63 3.81
C PHE A 283 -0.95 29.61 3.20
N PRO A 284 -1.59 28.44 3.10
CA PRO A 284 -2.94 28.33 2.57
C PRO A 284 -3.94 29.12 3.42
N LYS A 285 -5.00 29.64 2.78
CA LYS A 285 -6.04 30.41 3.47
C LYS A 285 -6.84 29.58 4.48
N THR A 286 -7.00 28.30 4.20
CA THR A 286 -7.67 27.32 5.05
C THR A 286 -6.63 26.41 5.69
N SER A 287 -6.88 26.03 6.95
CA SER A 287 -5.99 25.09 7.65
C SER A 287 -5.90 23.77 6.88
N PRO A 288 -4.72 23.15 6.78
CA PRO A 288 -4.57 21.77 6.33
C PRO A 288 -5.43 20.81 7.16
N ARG A 289 -5.73 19.64 6.59
CA ARG A 289 -6.47 18.61 7.34
C ARG A 289 -5.64 18.07 8.51
N ASN A 290 -6.32 17.62 9.55
CA ASN A 290 -5.69 16.87 10.62
C ASN A 290 -5.33 15.44 10.19
N ILE A 291 -4.37 14.86 10.90
CA ILE A 291 -4.02 13.46 10.76
C ILE A 291 -4.97 12.61 11.62
N GLU A 292 -5.55 11.57 11.03
CA GLU A 292 -6.46 10.62 11.68
C GLU A 292 -5.70 9.38 12.18
N ALA A 293 -6.05 8.89 13.37
CA ALA A 293 -5.46 7.67 13.89
C ALA A 293 -5.78 6.46 12.99
N GLY A 294 -4.77 5.65 12.70
CA GLY A 294 -4.84 4.50 11.79
C GLY A 294 -4.65 4.85 10.31
N GLU A 295 -4.55 6.13 9.94
CA GLU A 295 -4.33 6.48 8.53
C GLU A 295 -2.93 6.11 8.05
N ILE A 296 -2.82 5.76 6.77
CA ILE A 296 -1.53 5.47 6.12
C ILE A 296 -0.73 6.75 5.96
N VAL A 297 0.53 6.70 6.39
CA VAL A 297 1.53 7.73 6.18
C VAL A 297 2.71 7.14 5.39
N GLU A 298 2.90 7.63 4.16
CA GLU A 298 4.04 7.29 3.31
C GLU A 298 5.14 8.34 3.50
N ILE A 299 6.40 7.94 3.56
CA ILE A 299 7.53 8.85 3.78
C ILE A 299 8.55 8.65 2.67
N ILE A 300 9.02 9.76 2.11
CA ILE A 300 10.14 9.78 1.17
C ILE A 300 11.22 10.71 1.71
N GLY A 301 12.47 10.27 1.73
CA GLY A 301 13.55 11.05 2.35
C GLY A 301 14.91 10.39 2.22
N TYR A 302 15.95 11.01 2.78
CA TYR A 302 17.32 10.53 2.70
C TYR A 302 17.85 9.97 4.02
N PRO A 303 17.99 8.64 4.17
CA PRO A 303 18.77 8.08 5.27
C PRO A 303 20.23 8.57 5.22
N ALA A 304 20.88 8.77 6.37
CA ALA A 304 22.24 9.35 6.47
C ALA A 304 23.30 8.57 5.67
N GLY A 305 23.12 7.27 5.48
CA GLY A 305 24.03 6.42 4.72
C GLY A 305 23.63 6.16 3.27
N ALA A 306 22.52 6.74 2.78
CA ALA A 306 21.96 6.45 1.46
C ALA A 306 22.17 7.62 0.50
N ASP A 307 22.62 7.34 -0.72
CA ASP A 307 22.81 8.37 -1.76
C ASP A 307 21.55 8.70 -2.57
N GLY A 308 20.45 8.01 -2.29
CA GLY A 308 19.16 8.20 -2.98
C GLY A 308 17.98 8.21 -2.03
N LEU A 309 16.82 8.61 -2.55
CA LEU A 309 15.57 8.62 -1.80
C LEU A 309 15.17 7.21 -1.36
N ALA A 310 14.90 7.07 -0.07
CA ALA A 310 14.24 5.92 0.52
C ALA A 310 12.73 6.15 0.57
N TYR A 311 11.99 5.05 0.63
CA TYR A 311 10.54 5.05 0.81
C TYR A 311 10.19 4.20 2.02
N ARG A 312 9.33 4.72 2.88
CA ARG A 312 8.76 4.02 4.03
C ARG A 312 7.26 4.18 4.03
N LYS A 313 6.57 3.25 4.67
CA LYS A 313 5.14 3.29 4.90
C LYS A 313 4.86 2.89 6.34
N GLY A 314 3.96 3.59 6.99
CA GLY A 314 3.51 3.34 8.35
C GLY A 314 2.09 3.84 8.56
N TYR A 315 1.63 3.77 9.80
CA TYR A 315 0.31 4.27 10.19
C TYR A 315 0.44 5.28 11.33
N ALA A 316 -0.39 6.32 11.31
CA ALA A 316 -0.49 7.27 12.41
C ALA A 316 -1.06 6.56 13.65
N TYR A 317 -0.23 6.35 14.67
CA TYR A 317 -0.61 5.58 15.86
C TYR A 317 -1.28 6.46 16.92
N LEU A 318 -0.59 7.52 17.35
CA LEU A 318 -1.15 8.47 18.32
C LEU A 318 -0.53 9.86 18.14
N LYS A 319 -1.26 10.90 18.57
CA LYS A 319 -0.73 12.25 18.72
C LYS A 319 -0.18 12.42 20.14
N ARG A 320 1.06 12.90 20.27
CA ARG A 320 1.67 13.22 21.56
C ARG A 320 1.12 14.54 22.10
N ALA A 321 0.98 14.64 23.41
CA ALA A 321 0.50 15.86 24.06
C ALA A 321 1.56 16.98 24.13
N SER A 322 2.85 16.64 24.09
CA SER A 322 3.97 17.59 24.10
C SER A 322 5.11 17.15 23.17
N GLY A 323 5.91 18.12 22.73
CA GLY A 323 7.10 17.92 21.88
C GLY A 323 8.38 17.60 22.65
N GLY A 324 8.26 17.22 23.92
CA GLY A 324 9.39 16.95 24.80
C GLY A 324 9.96 18.21 25.46
N GLU A 325 11.27 18.25 25.65
CA GLU A 325 11.98 19.36 26.35
C GLU A 325 12.20 20.59 25.45
N THR A 326 12.20 20.41 24.14
CA THR A 326 12.58 21.45 23.17
C THR A 326 11.38 22.16 22.57
N TYR A 327 10.27 21.45 22.34
CA TYR A 327 9.09 21.99 21.66
C TYR A 327 7.83 21.82 22.50
N ALA A 328 6.99 22.86 22.53
CA ALA A 328 5.75 22.84 23.29
C ALA A 328 4.70 21.89 22.67
N MET A 329 4.55 21.93 21.35
CA MET A 329 3.59 21.08 20.63
C MET A 329 4.17 19.70 20.29
N GLY A 330 3.39 18.66 20.57
CA GLY A 330 3.74 17.28 20.23
C GLY A 330 3.43 16.91 18.79
N GLY A 331 4.19 15.96 18.26
CA GLY A 331 3.95 15.35 16.96
C GLY A 331 3.08 14.09 17.01
N TYR A 332 2.82 13.51 15.85
CA TYR A 332 2.24 12.18 15.69
C TYR A 332 3.34 11.13 15.66
N ILE A 333 3.13 10.05 16.42
CA ILE A 333 3.90 8.82 16.31
C ILE A 333 3.37 8.05 15.09
N VAL A 334 4.24 7.82 14.12
CA VAL A 334 3.97 6.93 12.99
C VAL A 334 4.72 5.63 13.20
N VAL A 335 3.97 4.53 13.30
CA VAL A 335 4.53 3.20 13.44
C VAL A 335 4.79 2.63 12.07
N PHE A 336 6.05 2.28 11.79
CA PHE A 336 6.40 1.60 10.57
C PHE A 336 5.85 0.20 10.57
N GLU A 337 5.44 -0.16 9.39
CA GLU A 337 4.65 -1.32 9.12
C GLU A 337 5.61 -2.54 9.33
N THR A 338 5.38 -3.45 10.28
CA THR A 338 6.33 -4.54 10.69
C THR A 338 6.00 -5.88 10.02
N GLY A 339 6.16 -5.92 8.69
CA GLY A 339 5.86 -7.10 7.86
C GLY A 339 7.10 -7.81 7.27
N PRO A 340 6.93 -8.96 6.61
CA PRO A 340 7.95 -9.61 5.79
C PRO A 340 8.17 -8.84 4.49
N ARG A 341 8.65 -7.62 4.61
CA ARG A 341 8.74 -6.72 3.48
C ARG A 341 9.96 -7.00 2.64
N PRO A 342 9.97 -6.51 1.38
CA PRO A 342 11.23 -6.21 0.73
C PRO A 342 12.14 -5.41 1.68
N THR A 343 13.42 -5.74 1.72
CA THR A 343 14.39 -5.15 2.65
C THR A 343 14.39 -3.61 2.65
N PHE A 344 14.10 -2.99 1.51
CA PHE A 344 14.05 -1.54 1.37
C PHE A 344 12.88 -0.85 2.10
N GLU A 345 11.80 -1.56 2.46
CA GLU A 345 10.72 -1.00 3.31
C GLU A 345 10.94 -1.28 4.81
N ARG A 346 11.94 -2.09 5.17
CA ARG A 346 12.24 -2.45 6.57
C ARG A 346 13.32 -1.59 7.21
N GLU A 347 14.08 -0.84 6.43
CA GLU A 347 15.17 -0.08 7.02
C GLU A 347 14.61 0.84 8.12
N PRO A 348 15.30 0.98 9.24
CA PRO A 348 14.91 1.94 10.24
C PRO A 348 15.01 3.36 9.63
N VAL A 349 14.17 4.29 10.09
CA VAL A 349 14.58 5.70 10.00
C VAL A 349 15.93 5.79 10.68
N VAL A 350 16.86 6.55 10.12
CA VAL A 350 18.14 6.86 10.75
C VAL A 350 18.31 8.37 10.61
N GLY A 351 19.35 8.95 11.22
CA GLY A 351 19.69 10.36 10.96
C GLY A 351 19.71 10.64 9.45
N GLY A 352 19.42 11.86 8.99
CA GLY A 352 19.24 12.17 7.56
C GLY A 352 17.78 12.43 7.15
N MET A 353 16.84 11.75 7.80
CA MET A 353 15.42 11.79 7.44
C MET A 353 14.66 12.97 8.05
N SER A 354 15.23 13.68 9.03
CA SER A 354 14.62 14.88 9.60
C SER A 354 14.32 15.91 8.52
N GLY A 355 13.12 16.47 8.54
CA GLY A 355 12.59 17.37 7.52
C GLY A 355 11.98 16.67 6.30
N SER A 356 11.96 15.33 6.25
CA SER A 356 11.27 14.61 5.16
C SER A 356 9.76 14.85 5.22
N PRO A 357 9.06 14.88 4.07
CA PRO A 357 7.61 14.90 4.05
C PRO A 357 7.04 13.54 4.46
N GLY A 358 6.05 13.55 5.36
CA GLY A 358 5.07 12.48 5.48
C GLY A 358 3.87 12.81 4.60
N LEU A 359 3.45 11.83 3.81
CA LEU A 359 2.47 11.94 2.75
C LEU A 359 1.25 11.07 3.05
N ASP A 360 0.09 11.51 2.60
CA ASP A 360 -1.11 10.68 2.60
C ASP A 360 -1.13 9.68 1.43
N SER A 361 -2.17 8.84 1.38
CA SER A 361 -2.37 7.86 0.30
C SER A 361 -2.48 8.45 -1.11
N HIS A 362 -2.67 9.76 -1.24
CA HIS A 362 -2.69 10.50 -2.51
C HIS A 362 -1.34 11.15 -2.85
N GLY A 363 -0.33 10.98 -1.98
CA GLY A 363 1.00 11.57 -2.14
C GLY A 363 1.07 13.04 -1.77
N GLN A 364 0.07 13.56 -1.04
CA GLN A 364 0.07 14.95 -0.57
C GLN A 364 0.77 15.07 0.78
N PRO A 365 1.67 16.05 0.97
CA PRO A 365 2.28 16.30 2.28
C PRO A 365 1.23 16.61 3.35
N ILE A 366 1.34 15.94 4.50
CA ILE A 366 0.47 16.09 5.68
C ILE A 366 1.26 16.33 6.97
N CYS A 367 2.54 15.98 7.00
CA CYS A 367 3.42 16.24 8.13
C CYS A 367 4.89 16.36 7.72
N ILE A 368 5.72 16.82 8.65
CA ILE A 368 7.17 16.92 8.55
C ILE A 368 7.77 15.91 9.53
N VAL A 369 8.61 14.99 9.06
CA VAL A 369 9.32 14.03 9.90
C VAL A 369 10.34 14.77 10.75
N VAL A 370 10.32 14.55 12.07
CA VAL A 370 11.20 15.28 13.00
C VAL A 370 12.16 14.38 13.75
N ASN A 371 11.74 13.19 14.16
CA ASN A 371 12.64 12.32 14.92
C ASN A 371 12.38 10.85 14.66
N GLN A 372 13.41 10.03 14.81
CA GLN A 372 13.25 8.59 14.93
C GLN A 372 12.95 8.25 16.39
N ASN A 373 12.02 7.31 16.61
CA ASN A 373 11.81 6.73 17.93
C ASN A 373 12.59 5.42 18.09
N GLY A 374 13.00 5.14 19.33
CA GLY A 374 13.64 3.88 19.69
C GLY A 374 12.72 2.67 19.47
N GLN A 375 13.32 1.50 19.26
CA GLN A 375 12.58 0.26 19.08
C GLN A 375 11.79 -0.09 20.35
N THR A 376 10.47 0.04 20.27
CA THR A 376 9.52 -0.23 21.36
C THR A 376 8.38 -1.06 20.79
N ASP A 377 7.91 -2.07 21.52
CA ASP A 377 6.71 -2.82 21.15
C ASP A 377 5.47 -1.95 21.43
N LEU A 378 5.09 -1.14 20.44
CA LEU A 378 3.96 -0.20 20.53
C LEU A 378 2.63 -0.91 20.23
N THR A 379 2.69 -2.05 19.53
CA THR A 379 1.52 -2.83 19.15
C THR A 379 1.16 -3.94 20.15
N GLY A 380 2.07 -4.27 21.07
CA GLY A 380 1.88 -5.29 22.10
C GLY A 380 1.99 -6.73 21.56
N ASP A 381 2.64 -6.92 20.41
CA ASP A 381 2.75 -8.22 19.73
C ASP A 381 4.02 -9.01 20.11
N GLY A 382 4.82 -8.47 21.03
CA GLY A 382 6.08 -9.03 21.49
C GLY A 382 7.26 -8.74 20.55
N ARG A 383 7.10 -7.88 19.54
CA ARG A 383 8.14 -7.48 18.60
C ARG A 383 8.39 -5.97 18.69
N PRO A 384 9.65 -5.53 18.74
CA PRO A 384 9.94 -4.10 18.70
C PRO A 384 9.50 -3.47 17.37
N ASP A 385 8.74 -2.38 17.45
CA ASP A 385 8.32 -1.61 16.29
C ASP A 385 9.32 -0.50 15.99
N ASN A 386 9.58 -0.28 14.70
CA ASN A 386 10.25 0.94 14.27
C ASN A 386 9.20 2.04 14.16
N SER A 387 9.47 3.23 14.66
CA SER A 387 8.56 4.37 14.53
C SER A 387 9.31 5.68 14.38
N MET A 388 8.58 6.74 14.03
CA MET A 388 9.08 8.11 13.95
C MET A 388 8.05 9.09 14.49
N ASP A 389 8.52 10.26 14.90
CA ASP A 389 7.71 11.41 15.21
C ASP A 389 7.64 12.34 13.99
N CYS A 390 6.44 12.87 13.72
CA CYS A 390 6.24 13.89 12.72
C CYS A 390 5.32 15.00 13.22
N VAL A 391 5.58 16.24 12.83
CA VAL A 391 4.74 17.40 13.14
C VAL A 391 3.71 17.56 12.03
N SER A 392 2.42 17.67 12.38
CA SER A 392 1.37 17.85 11.38
C SER A 392 1.45 19.23 10.73
N LEU A 393 1.11 19.32 9.44
CA LEU A 393 1.03 20.61 8.75
C LEU A 393 -0.10 21.49 9.29
N ALA A 394 -1.15 20.90 9.88
CA ALA A 394 -2.22 21.63 10.53
C ALA A 394 -1.71 22.38 11.78
N ASP A 395 -0.94 21.69 12.64
CA ASP A 395 -0.34 22.31 13.83
C ASP A 395 0.70 23.37 13.42
N ALA A 396 1.54 23.07 12.42
CA ALA A 396 2.54 24.02 11.93
C ALA A 396 1.90 25.28 11.33
N TRP A 397 0.79 25.13 10.62
CA TRP A 397 0.00 26.26 10.11
C TRP A 397 -0.62 27.08 11.24
N GLU A 398 -1.10 26.46 12.30
CA GLU A 398 -1.72 27.17 13.44
C GLU A 398 -0.70 28.02 14.20
N VAL A 399 0.55 27.56 14.29
CA VAL A 399 1.61 28.28 15.00
C VAL A 399 2.25 29.38 14.17
N LEU A 400 2.47 29.14 12.87
CA LEU A 400 3.38 29.95 12.06
C LEU A 400 2.70 30.89 11.06
N ARG A 401 1.38 30.78 10.91
CA ARG A 401 0.57 31.72 10.10
C ARG A 401 -0.08 32.76 11.00
#